data_AF-A0A848VN72-F1
#
_entry.id   AF-A0A848VN72-F1
#
_cell.length_a   1.000
_cell.length_b   1.000
_cell.length_c   1.000
_cell.angle_alpha   90.00
_cell.angle_beta   90.00
_cell.angle_gamma   90.00
#
_symmetry.space_group_name_H-M   'P 1'
#
loop_
_entity.id
_entity.type
_entity.pdbx_description
1 polymer ?
#
loop_
_entity_poly.entity_id
_entity_poly.type
_entity_poly.pdbx_seq_one_letter_code
_entity_poly.pdbx_strand_id
1 'polypeptide(L)'
;HPLWKRYEARATGAGHGGMDFFVVHAFIEACKAQVQTPLDAYDAAAWSAVTPLSEMSIAAGNAPQAFPDFTRGLWMKRRQDFAMDDSF
;
A
#
# COMPACT_ATOMS: atom_id res chain seq x y z
N HIS A 1 1.91 0.23 -17.49
CA HIS A 1 1.58 1.47 -16.76
C HIS A 1 2.44 2.63 -17.27
N PRO A 2 1.94 3.89 -17.33
CA PRO A 2 2.75 5.06 -17.70
C PRO A 2 4.04 5.23 -16.87
N LEU A 3 3.96 5.07 -15.54
CA LEU A 3 5.15 5.07 -14.66
C LEU A 3 6.22 4.08 -15.12
N TRP A 4 5.83 2.83 -15.43
CA TRP A 4 6.77 1.83 -15.95
C TRP A 4 7.40 2.28 -17.26
N LYS A 5 6.63 2.76 -18.25
CA LYS A 5 7.20 3.27 -19.51
C LYS A 5 8.18 4.42 -19.30
N ARG A 6 7.91 5.29 -18.33
CA ARG A 6 8.75 6.46 -18.01
C ARG A 6 10.04 6.08 -17.29
N TYR A 7 9.98 5.10 -16.39
CA TYR A 7 11.08 4.78 -15.49
C TYR A 7 11.71 3.40 -15.70
N GLU A 8 11.28 2.63 -16.70
CA GLU A 8 11.77 1.26 -16.97
C GLU A 8 13.29 1.18 -16.97
N ALA A 9 13.99 2.10 -17.64
CA ALA A 9 15.45 2.10 -17.70
C ALA A 9 16.14 2.32 -16.33
N ARG A 10 15.45 2.97 -15.37
CA ARG A 10 15.94 3.17 -14.00
C ARG A 10 15.49 2.07 -13.05
N ALA A 11 14.34 1.48 -13.31
CA ALA A 11 13.75 0.44 -12.48
C ALA A 11 14.30 -0.96 -12.82
N THR A 12 14.56 -1.25 -14.09
CA THR A 12 14.97 -2.58 -14.54
C THR A 12 16.25 -3.03 -13.84
N GLY A 13 16.20 -4.17 -13.17
CA GLY A 13 17.33 -4.72 -12.40
C GLY A 13 17.56 -4.08 -11.03
N ALA A 14 16.80 -3.04 -10.65
CA ALA A 14 16.85 -2.47 -9.31
C ALA A 14 16.03 -3.30 -8.31
N GLY A 15 16.59 -3.62 -7.14
CA GLY A 15 15.90 -4.41 -6.11
C GLY A 15 15.37 -5.75 -6.64
N HIS A 16 14.12 -6.07 -6.35
CA HIS A 16 13.41 -7.27 -6.79
C HIS A 16 12.77 -7.11 -8.18
N GLY A 17 13.59 -6.91 -9.22
CA GLY A 17 13.10 -6.81 -10.61
C GLY A 17 12.50 -5.45 -10.99
N GLY A 18 12.69 -4.44 -10.14
CA GLY A 18 12.39 -3.04 -10.42
C GLY A 18 11.17 -2.47 -9.70
N MET A 19 10.35 -3.30 -9.06
CA MET A 19 9.18 -2.79 -8.31
C MET A 19 9.59 -1.91 -7.13
N ASP A 20 10.68 -2.25 -6.45
CA ASP A 20 11.16 -1.54 -5.26
C ASP A 20 11.52 -0.09 -5.59
N PHE A 21 12.03 0.16 -6.80
CA PHE A 21 12.29 1.50 -7.30
C PHE A 21 11.01 2.35 -7.23
N PHE A 22 9.88 1.83 -7.74
CA PHE A 22 8.63 2.59 -7.77
C PHE A 22 8.09 2.87 -6.37
N VAL A 23 8.16 1.89 -5.46
CA VAL A 23 7.66 2.06 -4.08
C VAL A 23 8.46 3.14 -3.34
N VAL A 24 9.79 3.07 -3.41
CA VAL A 24 10.67 4.05 -2.72
C VAL A 24 10.61 5.41 -3.41
N HIS A 25 10.56 5.45 -4.74
CA HIS A 25 10.42 6.68 -5.52
C HIS A 25 9.12 7.41 -5.15
N ALA A 26 7.99 6.69 -5.12
CA ALA A 26 6.70 7.25 -4.74
C ALA A 26 6.72 7.84 -3.32
N PHE A 27 7.33 7.13 -2.37
CA PHE A 27 7.48 7.62 -1.00
C PHE A 27 8.30 8.92 -0.93
N ILE A 28 9.46 8.96 -1.59
CA ILE A 28 10.34 10.14 -1.58
C ILE A 28 9.66 11.34 -2.28
N GLU A 29 9.01 11.13 -3.42
CA GLU A 29 8.33 12.22 -4.13
C GLU A 29 7.11 12.73 -3.34
N ALA A 30 6.34 11.86 -2.67
CA ALA A 30 5.28 12.28 -1.76
C ALA A 30 5.81 13.18 -0.63
N CYS A 31 6.95 12.81 -0.02
CA CYS A 31 7.62 13.62 0.99
C CYS A 31 8.06 14.99 0.45
N LYS A 32 8.68 15.02 -0.74
CA LYS A 32 9.14 16.27 -1.38
C LYS A 32 7.96 17.19 -1.73
N ALA A 33 6.84 16.62 -2.18
CA ALA A 33 5.63 17.35 -2.54
C ALA A 33 4.74 17.69 -1.33
N GLN A 34 5.08 17.20 -0.13
CA GLN A 34 4.27 17.35 1.10
C GLN A 34 2.82 16.85 0.93
N VAL A 35 2.65 15.74 0.21
CA VAL A 35 1.35 15.07 0.02
C VAL A 35 1.31 13.74 0.75
N GLN A 36 0.09 13.23 0.98
CA GLN A 36 -0.11 11.91 1.57
C GLN A 36 0.37 10.82 0.61
N THR A 37 0.97 9.76 1.15
CA THR A 37 1.29 8.56 0.36
C THR A 37 0.00 7.81 0.01
N PRO A 38 -0.15 7.28 -1.22
CA PRO A 38 -1.38 6.62 -1.64
C PRO A 38 -1.67 5.32 -0.86
N LEU A 39 -0.61 4.67 -0.36
CA LEU A 39 -0.68 3.61 0.64
C LEU A 39 -0.21 4.21 1.97
N ASP A 40 -1.09 4.24 2.97
CA ASP A 40 -0.85 4.93 4.23
C ASP A 40 -0.88 4.01 5.46
N ALA A 41 -0.80 4.63 6.65
CA ALA A 41 -0.76 3.90 7.91
C ALA A 41 -2.02 3.04 8.16
N TYR A 42 -3.17 3.43 7.62
CA TYR A 42 -4.40 2.65 7.78
C TYR A 42 -4.38 1.41 6.90
N ASP A 43 -3.86 1.52 5.68
CA ASP A 43 -3.66 0.37 4.79
C ASP A 43 -2.67 -0.61 5.42
N ALA A 44 -1.54 -0.09 5.93
CA ALA A 44 -0.53 -0.90 6.62
C ALA A 44 -1.11 -1.61 7.86
N ALA A 45 -1.93 -0.94 8.66
CA ALA A 45 -2.59 -1.53 9.82
C ALA A 45 -3.60 -2.61 9.41
N ALA A 46 -4.42 -2.36 8.38
CA ALA A 46 -5.38 -3.32 7.86
C ALA A 46 -4.70 -4.60 7.36
N TRP A 47 -3.59 -4.48 6.62
CA TRP A 47 -2.83 -5.64 6.15
C TRP A 47 -2.12 -6.36 7.29
N SER A 48 -1.53 -5.61 8.21
CA SER A 48 -0.82 -6.19 9.36
C SER A 48 -1.78 -6.92 10.31
N ALA A 49 -3.05 -6.52 10.38
CA ALA A 49 -4.07 -7.20 11.18
C ALA A 49 -4.37 -8.62 10.68
N VAL A 50 -4.07 -8.96 9.42
CA VAL A 50 -4.25 -10.32 8.89
C VAL A 50 -3.48 -11.34 9.72
N THR A 51 -2.25 -11.04 10.13
CA THR A 51 -1.40 -11.97 10.91
C THR A 51 -2.07 -12.40 12.22
N PRO A 52 -2.35 -11.51 13.20
CA PRO A 52 -2.96 -11.92 14.45
C PRO A 52 -4.39 -12.45 14.28
N LEU A 53 -5.18 -11.90 13.35
CA LEU A 53 -6.55 -12.39 13.11
C LEU A 53 -6.54 -13.80 12.50
N SER A 54 -5.57 -14.13 11.65
CA SER A 54 -5.43 -15.49 11.12
C SER A 54 -5.03 -16.49 12.20
N GLU A 55 -4.14 -16.11 13.12
CA GLU A 55 -3.75 -16.94 14.28
C GLU A 55 -4.95 -17.18 15.19
N MET A 56 -5.74 -16.14 15.48
CA MET A 56 -6.98 -16.24 16.25
C MET A 56 -8.01 -17.14 15.56
N SER A 57 -8.15 -17.04 14.24
CA SER A 57 -9.05 -17.88 13.44
C SER A 57 -8.68 -19.37 13.58
N ILE A 58 -7.41 -19.71 13.38
CA ILE A 58 -6.91 -21.08 13.53
C ILE A 58 -7.16 -21.60 14.94
N ALA A 59 -6.85 -20.79 15.97
CA ALA A 59 -7.09 -21.15 17.37
C ALA A 59 -8.58 -21.36 17.69
N ALA A 60 -9.48 -20.67 16.98
CA ALA A 60 -10.92 -20.78 17.12
C ALA A 60 -11.56 -21.82 16.17
N GLY A 61 -10.78 -22.75 15.62
CA GLY A 61 -11.31 -23.80 14.72
C GLY A 61 -11.69 -23.28 13.33
N ASN A 62 -10.91 -22.32 12.80
CA ASN A 62 -11.14 -21.62 11.54
C ASN A 62 -12.38 -20.71 11.54
N ALA A 63 -12.77 -20.19 12.72
CA ALA A 63 -13.90 -19.29 12.83
C ALA A 63 -13.60 -17.90 12.20
N PRO A 64 -14.56 -17.28 11.50
CA PRO A 64 -14.41 -15.92 10.98
C PRO A 64 -14.04 -14.91 12.08
N GLN A 65 -13.09 -14.00 11.77
CA GLN A 65 -12.68 -12.93 12.67
C GLN A 65 -13.06 -11.57 12.09
N ALA A 66 -13.56 -10.67 12.94
CA ALA A 66 -13.90 -9.32 12.53
C ALA A 66 -12.63 -8.46 12.41
N PHE A 67 -12.48 -7.76 11.29
CA PHE A 67 -11.42 -6.77 11.12
C PHE A 67 -11.78 -5.47 11.85
N PRO A 68 -10.84 -4.85 12.58
CA PRO A 68 -11.01 -3.49 13.06
C PRO A 68 -11.08 -2.51 11.89
N ASP A 69 -12.01 -1.55 11.94
CA ASP A 69 -11.98 -0.39 11.05
C ASP A 69 -11.02 0.66 11.60
N PHE A 70 -9.76 0.59 11.18
CA PHE A 70 -8.72 1.55 11.56
C PHE A 70 -9.01 2.98 11.07
N THR A 71 -9.86 3.15 10.07
CA THR A 71 -10.23 4.45 9.50
C THR A 71 -11.45 5.09 10.18
N ARG A 72 -12.15 4.35 11.06
CA ARG A 72 -13.37 4.81 11.75
C ARG A 72 -14.43 5.33 10.79
N GLY A 73 -14.68 4.59 9.71
CA GLY A 73 -15.67 4.89 8.68
C GLY A 73 -15.19 5.84 7.59
N LEU A 74 -13.97 6.40 7.69
CA LEU A 74 -13.44 7.31 6.66
C LEU A 74 -13.16 6.60 5.33
N TRP A 75 -12.95 5.28 5.35
CA TRP A 75 -12.78 4.48 4.13
C TRP A 75 -13.92 4.66 3.13
N MET A 76 -15.15 4.89 3.59
CA MET A 76 -16.33 5.07 2.72
C MET A 76 -16.25 6.31 1.82
N LYS A 77 -15.39 7.29 2.17
CA LYS A 77 -15.19 8.53 1.42
C LYS A 77 -13.79 8.62 0.81
N ARG A 78 -12.94 7.59 0.99
CA ARG A 78 -11.57 7.59 0.47
C ARG A 78 -11.61 7.52 -1.06
N ARG A 79 -10.81 8.38 -1.70
CA ARG A 79 -10.55 8.30 -3.13
C ARG A 79 -9.34 7.42 -3.37
N GLN A 80 -9.37 6.60 -4.41
CA GLN A 80 -8.19 5.87 -4.85
C GLN A 80 -7.25 6.81 -5.61
N ASP A 81 -6.02 6.93 -5.13
CA ASP A 81 -4.98 7.81 -5.65
C ASP A 81 -3.66 7.09 -5.96
N PHE A 82 -3.60 5.76 -5.77
CA PHE A 82 -2.42 4.95 -6.11
C PHE A 82 -2.23 4.84 -7.63
N ALA A 83 -1.07 5.32 -8.11
CA ALA A 83 -0.61 5.17 -9.49
C ALA A 83 -1.67 5.59 -10.53
N MET A 84 -2.33 6.73 -10.33
CA MET A 84 -3.39 7.21 -11.23
C MET A 84 -2.86 7.89 -12.49
N ASP A 85 -1.59 8.32 -12.49
CA ASP A 85 -0.92 8.99 -13.60
C ASP A 85 0.56 8.58 -13.73
N ASP A 86 1.40 9.42 -14.33
CA ASP A 86 2.83 9.18 -14.56
C ASP A 86 3.76 10.00 -13.66
N SER A 87 3.23 10.58 -12.57
CA SER A 87 3.97 11.43 -11.63
C SER A 87 4.90 10.62 -10.72
N PHE A 88 4.36 9.88 -9.75
CA PHE A 88 5.10 8.97 -8.87
C PHE A 88 4.20 7.93 -8.19
#